data_AF-A0A3D4JUH5-F1
#
_entry.id   AF-A0A3D4JUH5-F1
#
_cell.length_a   1.000
_cell.length_b   1.000
_cell.length_c   1.000
_cell.angle_alpha   90.00
_cell.angle_beta   90.00
_cell.angle_gamma   90.00
#
_symmetry.space_group_name_H-M   'P 1'
#
loop_
_entity.id
_entity.type
_entity.pdbx_description
1 polymer ?
#
loop_
_entity_poly.entity_id
_entity_poly.type
_entity_poly.pdbx_seq_one_letter_code
_entity_poly.pdbx_strand_id
1 'polypeptide(L)'
;MKTSKIILIISVVFGLGLLIVFLLNNYSKKKIKILDCEQTYELNKPKLGYLEVSESNAKVDVAICLCEKYLENKDKKYKKEILKLYNEPFGGIRLTIKNPEKNIDSLCKHRNNVFTKMYNL
;
A
#
# COMPACT_ATOMS: atom_id res chain seq x y z
N MET A 1 16.93 3.64 52.72
CA MET A 1 15.97 3.63 51.58
C MET A 1 16.59 4.10 50.26
N LYS A 2 17.89 3.85 50.03
CA LYS A 2 18.70 4.83 49.27
C LYS A 2 19.24 4.35 47.91
N THR A 3 19.61 3.09 47.72
CA THR A 3 20.22 2.62 46.45
C THR A 3 19.34 1.64 45.69
N SER A 4 18.71 0.67 46.35
CA SER A 4 17.82 -0.30 45.69
C SER A 4 16.61 0.35 45.01
N LYS A 5 15.98 1.36 45.63
CA LYS A 5 14.88 2.11 45.00
C LYS A 5 15.34 2.91 43.78
N ILE A 6 16.54 3.47 43.81
CA ILE A 6 17.12 4.22 42.68
C ILE A 6 17.44 3.28 41.52
N ILE A 7 18.05 2.12 41.79
CA ILE A 7 18.33 1.09 40.76
C ILE A 7 17.03 0.60 40.11
N LEU A 8 15.98 0.40 40.91
CA LEU A 8 14.67 -0.05 40.41
C LEU A 8 14.03 1.01 39.50
N ILE A 9 14.10 2.30 39.86
CA ILE A 9 13.62 3.40 39.02
C ILE A 9 14.41 3.47 37.70
N ILE A 10 15.75 3.37 37.75
CA ILE A 10 16.60 3.38 36.54
C ILE A 10 16.23 2.20 35.63
N SER A 11 16.07 1.01 36.19
CA SER A 11 15.68 -0.18 35.42
C SER A 11 14.31 -0.02 34.77
N VAL A 12 13.34 0.62 35.45
CA VAL A 12 12.01 0.88 34.91
C VAL A 12 12.09 1.91 33.77
N VAL A 13 12.84 2.99 33.95
CA VAL A 13 13.03 4.02 32.90
C VAL A 13 13.75 3.43 31.68
N PHE A 14 14.78 2.61 31.89
CA PHE A 14 15.50 1.94 30.81
C PHE A 14 14.61 0.93 30.08
N GLY A 15 13.82 0.15 30.82
CA GLY A 15 12.84 -0.78 30.26
C GLY A 15 11.77 -0.07 29.43
N LEU A 16 11.21 1.04 29.94
CA LEU A 16 10.28 1.89 29.21
C LEU A 16 10.91 2.49 27.94
N GLY A 17 12.16 2.96 28.03
CA GLY A 17 12.91 3.48 26.88
C GLY A 17 13.08 2.43 25.78
N LEU A 18 13.50 1.21 26.14
CA LEU A 18 13.62 0.09 25.21
C LEU A 18 12.26 -0.28 24.59
N LEU A 19 11.18 -0.25 25.38
CA LEU A 19 9.84 -0.57 24.91
C LEU A 19 9.31 0.47 23.92
N ILE A 20 9.59 1.76 24.15
CA ILE A 20 9.29 2.85 23.20
C ILE A 20 10.10 2.67 21.91
N VAL A 21 11.40 2.38 21.98
CA VAL A 21 12.23 2.13 20.79
C VAL A 21 11.71 0.93 20.00
N PHE A 22 11.35 -0.16 20.67
CA PHE A 22 10.79 -1.35 20.04
C PHE A 22 9.47 -1.04 19.31
N LEU A 23 8.54 -0.32 19.96
CA LEU A 23 7.28 0.09 19.35
C LEU A 23 7.48 1.02 18.14
N LEU A 24 8.44 1.94 18.21
CA LEU A 24 8.77 2.85 17.11
C LEU A 24 9.52 2.17 15.96
N ASN A 25 10.11 0.99 16.17
CA ASN A 25 10.86 0.28 15.13
C ASN A 25 10.06 -0.87 14.49
N ASN A 26 8.88 -1.19 15.03
CA ASN A 26 8.00 -2.22 14.51
C ASN A 26 7.15 -1.66 13.35
N TYR A 27 7.78 -1.48 12.18
CA TYR A 27 7.05 -1.16 10.97
C TYR A 27 6.11 -2.31 10.62
N SER A 28 4.82 -2.02 10.69
CA SER A 28 3.81 -3.02 10.40
C SER A 28 3.75 -3.27 8.90
N LYS A 29 4.09 -4.49 8.49
CA LYS A 29 3.74 -5.01 7.16
C LYS A 29 2.23 -5.03 7.04
N LYS A 30 1.70 -4.31 6.07
CA LYS A 30 0.28 -4.31 5.71
C LYS A 30 0.07 -5.09 4.42
N LYS A 31 -1.14 -5.59 4.24
CA LYS A 31 -1.53 -6.37 3.06
C LYS A 31 -2.80 -5.80 2.48
N ILE A 32 -2.80 -5.58 1.17
CA ILE A 32 -3.98 -5.28 0.37
C ILE A 32 -4.37 -6.59 -0.33
N LYS A 33 -5.62 -7.00 -0.20
CA LYS A 33 -6.16 -8.16 -0.91
C LYS A 33 -7.51 -7.81 -1.52
N ILE A 34 -7.63 -8.01 -2.82
CA ILE A 34 -8.87 -7.86 -3.58
C ILE A 34 -9.03 -9.10 -4.45
N LEU A 35 -10.09 -9.88 -4.18
CA LEU A 35 -10.29 -11.21 -4.77
C LEU A 35 -9.06 -12.10 -4.49
N ASP A 36 -8.45 -12.65 -5.54
CA ASP A 36 -7.23 -13.46 -5.54
C ASP A 36 -5.94 -12.64 -5.81
N CYS A 37 -6.05 -11.33 -5.99
CA CYS A 37 -4.89 -10.43 -6.14
C CYS A 37 -4.52 -9.80 -4.80
N GLU A 38 -3.26 -9.92 -4.40
CA GLU A 38 -2.77 -9.38 -3.14
C GLU A 38 -1.38 -8.75 -3.26
N GLN A 39 -1.15 -7.69 -2.49
CA GLN A 39 0.19 -7.20 -2.24
C GLN A 39 0.46 -6.83 -0.79
N THR A 40 1.71 -7.05 -0.39
CA THR A 40 2.22 -6.64 0.92
C THR A 40 3.07 -5.39 0.76
N TYR A 41 2.93 -4.44 1.69
CA TYR A 41 3.73 -3.22 1.72
C TYR A 41 4.12 -2.87 3.15
N GLU A 42 5.23 -2.17 3.30
CA GLU A 42 5.68 -1.64 4.57
C GLU A 42 5.26 -0.17 4.67
N LEU A 43 4.66 0.19 5.81
CA LEU A 43 4.49 1.59 6.17
C LEU A 43 5.86 2.13 6.54
N ASN A 44 6.36 3.08 5.75
CA ASN A 44 7.63 3.72 6.06
C ASN A 44 7.39 4.78 7.14
N LYS A 45 8.41 5.06 7.96
CA LYS A 45 8.34 6.18 8.90
C LYS A 45 8.05 7.45 8.09
N PRO A 46 7.00 8.23 8.43
CA PRO A 46 6.73 9.48 7.74
C PRO A 46 7.96 10.37 7.88
N LYS A 47 8.67 10.61 6.77
CA LYS A 47 9.78 11.56 6.72
C LYS A 47 9.21 12.90 6.29
N LEU A 48 9.58 13.98 6.98
CA LEU A 48 9.20 15.33 6.55
C LEU A 48 9.60 15.53 5.08
N GLY A 49 8.64 15.94 4.26
CA GLY A 49 8.83 16.18 2.82
C GLY A 49 8.64 14.97 1.90
N TYR A 50 8.37 13.77 2.42
CA TYR A 50 8.12 12.57 1.59
C TYR A 50 6.64 12.17 1.61
N LEU A 51 6.07 11.91 0.43
CA LEU A 51 4.76 11.26 0.33
C LEU A 51 4.89 9.77 0.66
N GLU A 52 3.95 9.24 1.43
CA GLU A 52 3.87 7.80 1.68
C GLU A 52 3.26 7.09 0.46
N VAL A 53 4.13 6.60 -0.43
CA VAL A 53 3.72 5.99 -1.71
C VAL A 53 3.60 4.46 -1.67
N SER A 54 3.98 3.80 -0.57
CA SER A 54 4.02 2.34 -0.51
C SER A 54 2.64 1.69 -0.66
N GLU A 55 1.64 2.20 0.06
CA GLU A 55 0.25 1.75 -0.10
C GLU A 55 -0.29 2.00 -1.51
N SER A 56 -0.01 3.21 -2.03
CA SER A 56 -0.41 3.64 -3.37
C SER A 56 0.15 2.71 -4.46
N ASN A 57 1.42 2.33 -4.34
CA ASN A 57 2.08 1.41 -5.26
C ASN A 57 1.60 -0.04 -5.10
N ALA A 58 1.26 -0.47 -3.89
CA ALA A 58 0.64 -1.77 -3.67
C ALA A 58 -0.74 -1.85 -4.34
N LYS A 59 -1.54 -0.77 -4.30
CA LYS A 59 -2.81 -0.70 -5.05
C LYS A 59 -2.60 -0.79 -6.56
N VAL A 60 -1.54 -0.18 -7.10
CA VAL A 60 -1.16 -0.32 -8.52
C VAL A 60 -0.90 -1.77 -8.89
N ASP A 61 -0.10 -2.49 -8.10
CA ASP A 61 0.21 -3.90 -8.35
C ASP A 61 -1.05 -4.79 -8.30
N VAL A 62 -1.93 -4.54 -7.33
CA VAL A 62 -3.23 -5.23 -7.26
C VAL A 62 -4.09 -4.93 -8.49
N ALA A 63 -4.17 -3.67 -8.94
CA ALA A 63 -4.93 -3.29 -10.12
C ALA A 63 -4.43 -3.96 -11.41
N ILE A 64 -3.09 -4.05 -11.57
CA ILE A 64 -2.45 -4.75 -12.69
C ILE A 64 -2.81 -6.24 -12.67
N CYS A 65 -2.67 -6.89 -11.52
CA CYS A 65 -3.05 -8.31 -11.35
C CYS A 65 -4.52 -8.56 -11.70
N LEU A 66 -5.43 -7.71 -11.21
CA LEU A 66 -6.87 -7.84 -11.53
C LEU A 66 -7.11 -7.72 -13.03
N CYS A 67 -6.41 -6.82 -13.71
CA CYS A 67 -6.49 -6.68 -15.16
C CYS A 67 -5.96 -7.92 -15.90
N GLU A 68 -4.90 -8.56 -15.42
CA GLU A 68 -4.39 -9.80 -16.00
C GLU A 68 -5.42 -10.92 -15.88
N LYS A 69 -5.99 -11.10 -14.69
CA LYS A 69 -7.08 -12.07 -14.46
C LYS A 69 -8.29 -11.78 -15.33
N TYR A 70 -8.69 -10.53 -15.47
CA TYR A 70 -9.78 -10.13 -16.35
C TYR A 70 -9.48 -10.45 -17.82
N LEU A 71 -8.26 -10.22 -18.30
CA LEU A 71 -7.88 -10.53 -19.68
C LEU A 71 -7.90 -12.04 -19.97
N GLU A 72 -7.55 -12.87 -18.98
CA GLU A 72 -7.57 -14.34 -19.07
C GLU A 72 -9.00 -14.90 -19.19
N ASN A 73 -9.93 -14.46 -18.33
CA ASN A 73 -11.23 -15.14 -18.16
C ASN A 73 -12.46 -14.27 -18.44
N LYS A 74 -12.28 -12.95 -18.62
CA LYS A 74 -13.35 -11.97 -18.85
C LYS A 74 -14.44 -11.94 -17.77
N ASP A 75 -14.12 -12.39 -16.55
CA ASP A 75 -15.08 -12.47 -15.46
C ASP A 75 -15.46 -11.06 -14.95
N LYS A 76 -16.78 -10.83 -14.84
CA LYS A 76 -17.39 -9.57 -14.43
C LYS A 76 -16.97 -9.13 -13.04
N LYS A 77 -16.59 -10.05 -12.14
CA LYS A 77 -16.14 -9.70 -10.79
C LYS A 77 -14.84 -8.88 -10.82
N TYR A 78 -13.90 -9.23 -11.70
CA TYR A 78 -12.66 -8.47 -11.88
C TYR A 78 -12.95 -7.10 -12.48
N LYS A 79 -13.81 -7.05 -13.51
CA LYS A 79 -14.24 -5.77 -14.11
C LYS A 79 -14.74 -4.79 -13.06
N LYS A 80 -15.58 -5.25 -12.13
CA LYS A 80 -16.14 -4.40 -11.06
C LYS A 80 -15.04 -3.81 -10.18
N GLU A 81 -14.09 -4.62 -9.73
CA GLU A 81 -13.01 -4.16 -8.85
C GLU A 81 -12.01 -3.26 -9.58
N ILE A 82 -11.69 -3.55 -10.85
CA ILE A 82 -10.83 -2.69 -11.69
C ILE A 82 -11.44 -1.29 -11.84
N LEU A 83 -12.75 -1.20 -12.09
CA LEU A 83 -13.42 0.09 -12.25
C LEU A 83 -13.46 0.89 -10.94
N LYS A 84 -13.57 0.24 -9.78
CA LYS A 84 -13.44 0.91 -8.49
C LYS A 84 -12.04 1.52 -8.34
N LEU A 85 -11.00 0.70 -8.53
CA LEU A 85 -9.61 1.14 -8.41
C LEU A 85 -9.26 2.23 -9.44
N TYR A 86 -9.78 2.15 -10.65
CA TYR A 86 -9.57 3.17 -11.67
C TYR A 86 -10.05 4.56 -11.22
N ASN A 87 -11.16 4.62 -10.47
CA ASN A 87 -11.74 5.85 -9.96
C ASN A 87 -11.16 6.31 -8.61
N GLU A 88 -10.28 5.52 -7.98
CA GLU A 88 -9.62 5.92 -6.74
C GLU A 88 -8.37 6.79 -7.00
N PRO A 89 -8.13 7.84 -6.17
CA PRO A 89 -6.96 8.69 -6.28
C PRO A 89 -5.72 8.02 -5.65
N PHE A 90 -5.00 7.23 -6.45
CA PHE A 90 -3.69 6.66 -6.10
C PHE A 90 -2.74 6.66 -7.30
N GLY A 91 -1.54 6.11 -7.17
CA GLY A 91 -0.56 6.01 -8.25
C GLY A 91 -0.09 7.37 -8.80
N GLY A 92 0.72 7.31 -9.85
CA GLY A 92 1.33 8.47 -10.50
C GLY A 92 0.49 9.00 -11.67
N ILE A 93 1.14 9.66 -12.63
CA ILE A 93 0.50 10.13 -13.87
C ILE A 93 0.02 8.92 -14.67
N ARG A 94 -1.26 8.92 -15.03
CA ARG A 94 -1.97 7.80 -15.67
C ARG A 94 -2.40 8.14 -17.09
N LEU A 95 -2.39 7.15 -17.98
CA LEU A 95 -3.14 7.19 -19.23
C LEU A 95 -4.65 7.17 -18.91
N THR A 96 -5.36 8.22 -19.27
CA THR A 96 -6.82 8.29 -19.08
C THR A 96 -7.55 7.55 -20.19
N ILE A 97 -8.40 6.59 -19.82
CA ILE A 97 -9.30 5.89 -20.73
C ILE A 97 -10.65 6.58 -20.74
N LYS A 98 -11.12 7.00 -21.93
CA LYS A 98 -12.49 7.52 -22.11
C LYS A 98 -13.50 6.39 -21.86
N ASN A 99 -14.52 6.66 -21.05
CA ASN A 99 -15.59 5.70 -20.73
C ASN A 99 -15.04 4.30 -20.33
N PRO A 100 -14.33 4.20 -19.18
CA PRO A 100 -13.62 2.98 -18.78
C PRO A 100 -14.55 1.77 -18.63
N GLU A 101 -15.83 1.98 -18.31
CA GLU A 101 -16.82 0.91 -18.19
C GLU A 101 -17.07 0.18 -19.52
N LYS A 102 -17.09 0.92 -20.63
CA LYS A 102 -17.22 0.36 -21.99
C LYS A 102 -15.88 -0.10 -22.56
N ASN A 103 -14.77 0.46 -22.09
CA ASN A 103 -13.42 0.24 -22.62
C ASN A 103 -12.49 -0.52 -21.67
N ILE A 104 -13.04 -1.42 -20.84
CA ILE A 104 -12.28 -2.19 -19.84
C ILE A 104 -11.16 -3.04 -20.48
N ASP A 105 -11.39 -3.58 -21.68
CA ASP A 105 -10.36 -4.34 -22.41
C ASP A 105 -9.15 -3.48 -22.79
N SER A 106 -9.40 -2.26 -23.27
CA SER A 106 -8.33 -1.31 -23.60
C SER A 106 -7.58 -0.87 -22.35
N LEU A 107 -8.32 -0.55 -21.28
CA LEU A 107 -7.78 -0.23 -19.97
C LEU A 107 -6.80 -1.31 -19.49
N CYS A 108 -7.21 -2.58 -19.53
CA CYS A 108 -6.37 -3.68 -19.07
C CYS A 108 -5.23 -4.07 -20.03
N LYS A 109 -5.41 -3.91 -21.34
CA LYS A 109 -4.31 -4.07 -22.32
C LYS A 109 -3.21 -3.05 -22.06
N HIS A 110 -3.57 -1.84 -21.65
CA HIS A 110 -2.63 -0.76 -21.33
C HIS A 110 -2.41 -0.58 -19.81
N ARG A 111 -2.65 -1.63 -19.00
CA ARG A 111 -2.63 -1.56 -17.53
C ARG A 111 -1.40 -0.90 -16.93
N ASN A 112 -0.20 -1.10 -17.49
CA ASN A 112 1.04 -0.52 -16.97
C ASN A 112 1.16 0.99 -17.22
N ASN A 113 0.41 1.52 -18.20
CA ASN A 113 0.33 2.95 -18.49
C ASN A 113 -0.86 3.61 -17.77
N VAL A 114 -1.89 2.83 -17.43
CA VAL A 114 -3.07 3.30 -16.70
C VAL A 114 -2.82 3.30 -15.19
N PHE A 115 -2.21 2.24 -14.66
CA PHE A 115 -1.87 2.09 -13.24
C PHE A 115 -0.36 2.26 -13.09
N THR A 116 0.07 3.49 -12.84
CA THR A 116 1.49 3.85 -12.74
C THR A 116 1.89 3.99 -11.28
N LYS A 117 3.05 3.46 -10.90
CA LYS A 117 3.63 3.68 -9.56
C LYS A 117 4.08 5.13 -9.38
N MET A 118 4.02 5.62 -8.15
CA MET A 118 4.67 6.85 -7.73
C MET A 118 6.07 6.51 -7.22
N TYR A 119 7.03 7.38 -7.52
CA TYR A 119 8.36 7.32 -6.94
C TYR A 119 8.53 8.51 -6.01
N ASN A 120 9.23 8.28 -4.90
CA ASN A 120 9.67 9.38 -4.05
C ASN A 120 10.65 10.23 -4.86
N LEU A 121 10.36 11.53 -4.99
CA LEU A 121 11.23 12.53 -5.60
C LEU A 121 12.38 12.89 -4.64
#